data_AF-A0A7J7YJA1-F1
#
_entry.id   AF-A0A7J7YJA1-F1
#
_cell.length_a   1.000
_cell.length_b   1.000
_cell.length_c   1.000
_cell.angle_alpha   90.00
_cell.angle_beta   90.00
_cell.angle_gamma   90.00
#
_symmetry.space_group_name_H-M   'P 1'
#
loop_
_entity.id
_entity.type
_entity.pdbx_description
1 polymer ?
#
loop_
_entity_poly.entity_id
_entity_poly.type
_entity_poly.pdbx_seq_one_letter_code
_entity_poly.pdbx_strand_id
1 'polypeptide(L)'
;MERKQHSRTTKRHPNLLLVPVVSKCISLVKQVLSLSTQRHIIFLQEAAYGGGTHLLLGIMAALRPLIKHKIVKRRTKKFIQHQSGRYIKIKCKWRKPRGIHNSLRRTFKGQIVMPNIGYGSNKKTKHMLPMAFGSSGPQCQGA
;
A
#
# COMPACT_ATOMS: atom_id res chain seq x y z
N MET A 1 -10.93 55.01 -87.54
CA MET A 1 -11.62 53.72 -87.68
C MET A 1 -10.59 52.64 -87.36
N GLU A 2 -10.45 52.31 -86.08
CA GLU A 2 -11.11 51.16 -85.44
C GLU A 2 -10.65 49.80 -85.99
N ARG A 3 -10.47 48.85 -85.05
CA ARG A 3 -10.10 47.43 -85.20
C ARG A 3 -8.58 47.20 -85.11
N LYS A 4 -8.04 46.34 -84.24
CA LYS A 4 -8.60 45.29 -83.36
C LYS A 4 -7.56 45.00 -82.26
N GLN A 5 -8.00 44.94 -81.00
CA GLN A 5 -7.32 44.17 -79.94
C GLN A 5 -7.27 42.69 -80.34
N HIS A 6 -6.25 41.90 -79.95
CA HIS A 6 -6.27 40.44 -79.65
C HIS A 6 -4.88 40.08 -79.05
N SER A 7 -4.74 40.11 -77.72
CA SER A 7 -4.88 38.98 -76.77
C SER A 7 -3.63 38.09 -76.66
N ARG A 8 -2.90 38.25 -75.54
CA ARG A 8 -1.88 37.33 -75.01
C ARG A 8 -2.39 35.89 -75.05
N THR A 9 -1.61 34.98 -75.63
CA THR A 9 -1.86 33.55 -75.65
C THR A 9 -1.67 32.96 -74.24
N THR A 10 -2.77 32.83 -73.49
CA THR A 10 -2.81 32.00 -72.29
C THR A 10 -2.87 30.54 -72.71
N LYS A 11 -1.77 29.79 -72.56
CA LYS A 11 -1.85 28.32 -72.49
C LYS A 11 -2.45 27.95 -71.13
N ARG A 12 -3.77 27.82 -71.07
CA ARG A 12 -4.46 27.05 -70.02
C ARG A 12 -4.31 25.57 -70.38
N HIS A 13 -3.51 24.85 -69.61
CA HIS A 13 -3.62 23.40 -69.58
C HIS A 13 -4.92 23.03 -68.84
N PRO A 14 -5.77 22.14 -69.40
CA PRO A 14 -6.94 21.65 -68.70
C PRO A 14 -6.57 20.52 -67.73
N ASN A 15 -7.42 20.35 -66.73
CA ASN A 15 -7.54 19.17 -65.86
C ASN A 15 -6.65 19.14 -64.59
N LEU A 16 -6.86 20.13 -63.72
CA LEU A 16 -7.21 19.76 -62.35
C LEU A 16 -8.55 19.02 -62.39
N LEU A 17 -8.58 17.73 -62.07
CA LEU A 17 -9.71 17.01 -61.42
C LEU A 17 -9.45 15.49 -61.47
N LEU A 18 -8.43 14.98 -60.76
CA LEU A 18 -8.36 13.53 -60.50
C LEU A 18 -7.48 13.19 -59.29
N VAL A 19 -7.73 13.82 -58.14
CA VAL A 19 -7.05 13.49 -56.87
C VAL A 19 -7.99 13.20 -55.66
N PRO A 20 -9.30 13.54 -55.63
CA PRO A 20 -10.05 13.41 -54.36
C PRO A 20 -10.64 12.02 -54.05
N VAL A 21 -10.70 11.09 -55.01
CA VAL A 21 -11.35 9.78 -54.78
C VAL A 21 -10.39 8.76 -54.17
N VAL A 22 -9.15 8.69 -54.65
CA VAL A 22 -8.15 7.71 -54.16
C VAL A 22 -7.65 8.07 -52.74
N SER A 23 -7.60 9.36 -52.40
CA SER A 23 -7.20 9.85 -51.07
C SER A 23 -8.21 9.52 -49.96
N LYS A 24 -9.51 9.54 -50.28
CA LYS A 24 -10.58 9.16 -49.33
C LYS A 24 -10.59 7.67 -49.01
N CYS A 25 -10.31 6.80 -49.99
CA CYS A 25 -10.21 5.36 -49.77
C CYS A 25 -9.01 4.98 -48.88
N ILE A 26 -7.85 5.65 -49.05
CA ILE A 26 -6.67 5.37 -48.23
C ILE A 26 -6.87 5.85 -46.78
N SER A 27 -7.57 6.96 -46.55
CA SER A 27 -7.89 7.43 -45.19
C SER A 27 -8.86 6.50 -44.47
N LEU A 28 -9.91 6.03 -45.15
CA LEU A 28 -10.89 5.08 -44.58
C LEU A 28 -10.25 3.74 -44.18
N VAL A 29 -9.34 3.20 -45.00
CA VAL A 29 -8.63 1.94 -44.70
C VAL A 29 -7.69 2.10 -43.51
N LYS A 30 -7.00 3.24 -43.37
CA LYS A 30 -6.17 3.55 -42.18
C LYS A 30 -7.01 3.77 -40.92
N GLN A 31 -8.21 4.34 -41.05
CA GLN A 31 -9.14 4.54 -39.93
C GLN A 31 -9.69 3.22 -39.40
N VAL A 32 -10.03 2.27 -40.28
CA VAL A 32 -10.51 0.93 -39.88
C VAL A 32 -9.39 0.05 -39.29
N LEU A 33 -8.16 0.12 -39.83
CA LEU A 33 -6.99 -0.58 -39.25
C LEU A 33 -6.55 -0.01 -37.90
N SER A 34 -6.69 1.30 -37.68
CA SER A 34 -6.39 1.97 -36.40
C SER A 34 -7.40 1.61 -35.30
N LEU A 35 -8.70 1.51 -35.63
CA LEU A 35 -9.75 1.10 -34.68
C LEU A 35 -9.67 -0.39 -34.32
N SER A 36 -9.14 -1.23 -35.21
CA SER A 36 -8.86 -2.66 -34.96
C SER A 36 -7.65 -2.87 -34.03
N THR A 37 -6.55 -2.15 -34.28
CA THR A 37 -5.34 -2.23 -33.43
C THR A 37 -5.50 -1.55 -32.08
N GLN A 38 -6.32 -0.49 -31.96
CA GLN A 38 -6.61 0.14 -30.67
C GLN A 38 -7.43 -0.75 -29.73
N ARG A 39 -8.29 -1.64 -30.27
CA ARG A 39 -9.03 -2.62 -29.46
C ARG A 39 -8.13 -3.73 -28.92
N HIS A 40 -7.13 -4.15 -29.68
CA HIS A 40 -6.17 -5.17 -29.24
C HIS A 40 -5.19 -4.66 -28.17
N ILE A 41 -4.75 -3.39 -28.24
CA ILE A 41 -3.81 -2.84 -27.26
C ILE A 41 -4.47 -2.62 -25.89
N ILE A 42 -5.73 -2.19 -25.83
CA ILE A 42 -6.47 -2.05 -24.56
C ILE A 42 -6.75 -3.43 -23.95
N PHE A 43 -7.06 -4.45 -24.76
CA PHE A 43 -7.28 -5.82 -24.29
C PHE A 43 -6.00 -6.47 -23.73
N LEU A 44 -4.84 -6.14 -24.28
CA LEU A 44 -3.54 -6.61 -23.78
C LEU A 44 -3.05 -5.82 -22.54
N GLN A 45 -3.42 -4.54 -22.39
CA GLN A 45 -3.11 -3.76 -21.19
C GLN A 45 -3.97 -4.23 -19.99
N GLU A 46 -5.25 -4.59 -20.20
CA GLU A 46 -6.09 -5.28 -19.20
C GLU A 46 -5.53 -6.66 -18.84
N ALA A 47 -4.99 -7.43 -19.79
CA ALA A 47 -4.37 -8.72 -19.47
C ALA A 47 -3.04 -8.59 -18.69
N ALA A 48 -2.31 -7.48 -18.87
CA ALA A 48 -1.03 -7.22 -18.19
C ALA A 48 -1.17 -6.43 -16.86
N TYR A 49 -2.26 -5.66 -16.68
CA TYR A 49 -2.47 -4.78 -15.52
C TYR A 49 -3.87 -4.86 -14.88
N GLY A 50 -4.77 -5.70 -15.38
CA GLY A 50 -6.16 -5.82 -14.96
C GLY A 50 -6.47 -7.20 -14.39
N GLY A 51 -6.79 -7.25 -13.09
CA GLY A 51 -7.50 -8.38 -12.51
C GLY A 51 -7.06 -8.80 -11.11
N GLY A 52 -5.75 -8.75 -10.80
CA GLY A 52 -5.23 -9.27 -9.53
C GLY A 52 -5.25 -8.27 -8.36
N THR A 53 -5.17 -6.97 -8.64
CA THR A 53 -4.99 -5.94 -7.61
C THR A 53 -6.29 -5.62 -6.88
N HIS A 54 -7.43 -5.59 -7.59
CA HIS A 54 -8.72 -5.25 -6.98
C HIS A 54 -9.21 -6.32 -6.00
N LEU A 55 -8.96 -7.60 -6.30
CA LEU A 55 -9.28 -8.73 -5.43
C LEU A 55 -8.44 -8.69 -4.16
N LEU A 56 -7.14 -8.42 -4.26
CA LEU A 56 -6.26 -8.26 -3.11
C LEU A 56 -6.65 -7.05 -2.25
N LEU A 57 -6.97 -5.90 -2.85
CA LEU A 57 -7.43 -4.72 -2.13
C LEU A 57 -8.78 -4.96 -1.42
N GLY A 58 -9.70 -5.67 -2.08
CA GLY A 58 -11.01 -6.04 -1.53
C GLY A 58 -10.90 -7.04 -0.37
N ILE A 59 -10.06 -8.07 -0.50
CA ILE A 59 -9.77 -9.04 0.56
C ILE A 59 -9.15 -8.33 1.78
N MET A 60 -8.20 -7.40 1.57
CA MET A 60 -7.61 -6.62 2.67
C MET A 60 -8.57 -5.61 3.33
N ALA A 61 -9.64 -5.21 2.65
CA ALA A 61 -10.70 -4.37 3.24
C ALA A 61 -11.68 -5.20 4.08
N ALA A 62 -12.00 -6.43 3.66
CA ALA A 62 -12.90 -7.34 4.36
C ALA A 62 -12.34 -7.90 5.68
N LEU A 63 -11.01 -8.00 5.80
CA LEU A 63 -10.34 -8.47 7.03
C LEU A 63 -10.22 -7.41 8.14
N ARG A 64 -10.78 -6.20 7.94
CA ARG A 64 -10.72 -5.13 8.95
C ARG A 64 -11.81 -5.31 10.00
N PRO A 65 -11.48 -5.27 11.31
CA PRO A 65 -12.48 -5.40 12.35
C PRO A 65 -13.42 -4.19 12.32
N LEU A 66 -14.71 -4.48 12.41
CA LEU A 66 -15.78 -3.49 12.39
C LEU A 66 -15.72 -2.54 13.60
N ILE A 67 -15.25 -3.03 14.75
CA ILE A 67 -15.14 -2.27 16.00
C ILE A 67 -13.68 -2.08 16.38
N LYS A 68 -13.22 -0.83 16.38
CA LYS A 68 -11.87 -0.44 16.83
C LYS A 68 -11.92 -0.05 18.30
N HIS A 69 -11.50 -0.95 19.20
CA HIS A 69 -11.31 -0.58 20.60
C HIS A 69 -9.97 0.13 20.80
N LYS A 70 -9.97 1.28 21.48
CA LYS A 70 -8.74 1.99 21.86
C LYS A 70 -7.92 1.12 22.83
N ILE A 71 -6.74 0.67 22.40
CA ILE A 71 -5.85 -0.13 23.22
C ILE A 71 -5.06 0.80 24.16
N VAL A 72 -5.46 0.84 25.42
CA VAL A 72 -4.70 1.53 26.48
C VAL A 72 -3.81 0.51 27.21
N LYS A 73 -2.49 0.74 27.22
CA LYS A 73 -1.53 -0.08 27.98
C LYS A 73 -1.12 0.64 29.26
N ARG A 74 -1.29 0.00 30.42
CA ARG A 74 -0.91 0.56 31.73
C ARG A 74 0.60 0.66 31.93
N ARG A 75 1.36 -0.23 31.29
CA ARG A 75 2.82 -0.25 31.33
C ARG A 75 3.36 -0.74 29.99
N THR A 76 4.33 -0.03 29.45
CA THR A 76 5.04 -0.40 28.20
C THR A 76 6.39 -1.06 28.49
N LYS A 77 7.09 -0.62 29.55
CA LYS A 77 8.38 -1.17 29.95
C LYS A 77 8.26 -2.61 30.46
N LYS A 78 9.14 -3.50 29.99
CA LYS A 78 9.25 -4.88 30.45
C LYS A 78 9.65 -4.94 31.93
N PHE A 79 9.19 -5.97 32.63
CA PHE A 79 9.65 -6.27 33.98
C PHE A 79 10.97 -7.03 33.91
N ILE A 80 12.06 -6.39 34.32
CA ILE A 80 13.41 -6.96 34.27
C ILE A 80 13.83 -7.52 35.63
N GLN A 81 14.69 -8.53 35.64
CA GLN A 81 15.29 -9.05 36.86
C GLN A 81 16.22 -8.01 37.50
N HIS A 82 16.29 -7.98 38.84
CA HIS A 82 17.26 -7.17 39.57
C HIS A 82 18.69 -7.48 39.10
N GLN A 83 19.52 -6.43 38.93
CA GLN A 83 20.92 -6.51 38.50
C GLN A 83 21.18 -7.06 37.10
N SER A 84 20.16 -7.28 36.26
CA SER A 84 20.37 -7.77 34.88
C SER A 84 21.16 -6.79 34.01
N GLY A 85 21.13 -5.49 34.31
CA GLY A 85 21.95 -4.48 33.63
C GLY A 85 23.42 -4.44 34.09
N ARG A 86 23.75 -5.05 35.24
CA ARG A 86 25.09 -5.04 35.82
C ARG A 86 25.89 -6.30 35.48
N TYR A 87 25.22 -7.45 35.36
CA TYR A 87 25.87 -8.73 35.14
C TYR A 87 25.29 -9.47 33.93
N ILE A 88 26.15 -9.84 32.98
CA ILE A 88 25.77 -10.57 31.74
C ILE A 88 25.15 -11.95 32.06
N LYS A 89 25.57 -12.59 33.15
CA LYS A 89 25.03 -13.89 33.60
C LYS A 89 23.55 -13.81 34.00
N ILE A 90 23.07 -12.64 34.44
CA ILE A 90 21.70 -12.47 34.90
C ILE A 90 20.84 -12.06 33.70
N LYS A 91 19.95 -12.96 33.28
CA LYS A 91 19.03 -12.69 32.17
C LYS A 91 17.99 -11.63 32.57
N CYS A 92 17.50 -10.88 31.60
CA CYS A 92 16.47 -9.85 31.80
C CYS A 92 15.05 -10.41 32.09
N LYS A 93 14.88 -11.74 32.21
CA LYS A 93 13.57 -12.37 32.46
C LYS A 93 13.18 -12.19 33.93
N TRP A 94 11.97 -11.70 34.19
CA TRP A 94 11.48 -11.46 35.54
C TRP A 94 11.60 -12.69 36.47
N ARG A 95 12.08 -12.45 37.69
CA ARG A 95 12.12 -13.41 38.81
C ARG A 95 11.77 -12.67 40.10
N LYS A 96 11.00 -13.29 40.99
CA LYS A 96 10.63 -12.69 42.29
C LYS A 96 11.84 -12.74 43.26
N PRO A 97 12.32 -11.61 43.78
CA PRO A 97 13.43 -11.59 44.74
C PRO A 97 13.00 -12.21 46.09
N ARG A 98 13.85 -13.07 46.66
CA ARG A 98 13.56 -13.81 47.90
C ARG A 98 14.34 -13.32 49.13
N GLY A 99 15.51 -12.70 48.94
CA GLY A 99 16.42 -12.33 50.04
C GLY A 99 15.85 -11.32 51.04
N ILE A 100 16.26 -11.46 52.32
CA ILE A 100 15.74 -10.64 53.42
C ILE A 100 16.11 -9.16 53.32
N HIS A 101 17.33 -8.87 52.87
CA HIS A 101 17.88 -7.51 52.71
C HIS A 101 17.53 -6.86 51.38
N ASN A 102 16.79 -7.55 50.51
CA ASN A 102 16.53 -7.05 49.17
C ASN A 102 15.53 -5.88 49.19
N SER A 103 15.96 -4.72 48.71
CA SER A 103 15.16 -3.49 48.65
C SER A 103 13.92 -3.58 47.77
N LEU A 104 13.98 -4.34 46.66
CA LEU A 104 12.83 -4.54 45.78
C LEU A 104 11.72 -5.33 46.49
N ARG A 105 12.09 -6.39 47.23
CA ARG A 105 11.13 -7.20 48.00
C ARG A 105 10.42 -6.38 49.07
N ARG A 106 11.12 -5.41 49.68
CA ARG A 106 10.58 -4.46 50.67
C ARG A 106 9.89 -3.25 50.04
N THR A 107 9.80 -3.18 48.70
CA THR A 107 9.10 -2.13 47.95
C THR A 107 9.58 -0.70 48.26
N PHE A 108 10.89 -0.50 48.45
CA PHE A 108 11.43 0.85 48.60
C PHE A 108 11.24 1.66 47.31
N LYS A 109 11.02 2.98 47.46
CA LYS A 109 10.86 3.92 46.34
C LYS A 109 12.16 3.99 45.52
N GLY A 110 12.04 4.33 44.23
CA GLY A 110 13.17 4.48 43.31
C GLY A 110 13.75 3.18 42.74
N GLN A 111 13.27 2.02 43.20
CA GLN A 111 13.69 0.71 42.69
C GLN A 111 12.77 0.20 41.56
N ILE A 112 13.18 -0.89 40.90
CA ILE A 112 12.38 -1.55 39.85
C ILE A 112 11.06 -2.04 40.47
N VAL A 113 9.93 -1.73 39.85
CA VAL A 113 8.62 -2.17 40.37
C VAL A 113 8.37 -3.66 40.11
N MET A 114 7.70 -4.31 41.06
CA MET A 114 7.25 -5.69 40.93
C MET A 114 5.97 -5.77 40.07
N PRO A 115 5.77 -6.86 39.31
CA PRO A 115 4.52 -7.11 38.62
C PRO A 115 3.43 -7.41 39.63
N ASN A 116 2.28 -6.77 39.43
CA ASN A 116 1.06 -6.94 40.22
C ASN A 116 -0.16 -7.01 39.28
N ILE A 117 -1.30 -7.42 39.82
CA ILE A 117 -2.57 -7.55 39.06
C ILE A 117 -3.04 -6.19 38.51
N GLY A 118 -2.68 -5.09 39.18
CA GLY A 118 -2.99 -3.73 38.78
C GLY A 118 -2.43 -3.31 37.42
N TYR A 119 -1.40 -3.99 36.89
CA TYR A 119 -0.91 -3.73 35.53
C TYR A 119 -1.68 -4.47 34.43
N GLY A 120 -2.70 -5.27 34.77
CA GLY A 120 -3.54 -5.98 33.81
C GLY A 120 -4.22 -5.06 32.79
N SER A 121 -4.26 -5.48 31.52
CA SER A 121 -5.01 -4.78 30.46
C SER A 121 -6.51 -5.06 30.59
N ASN A 122 -7.34 -4.18 30.01
CA ASN A 122 -8.79 -4.40 29.94
C ASN A 122 -9.09 -5.76 29.27
N LYS A 123 -10.04 -6.52 29.82
CA LYS A 123 -10.46 -7.84 29.30
C LYS A 123 -10.79 -7.79 27.81
N LYS A 124 -11.52 -6.76 27.35
CA LYS A 124 -11.90 -6.56 25.95
C LYS A 124 -10.71 -6.31 25.02
N THR A 125 -9.61 -5.79 25.56
CA THR A 125 -8.41 -5.42 24.78
C THR A 125 -7.19 -6.29 25.08
N LYS A 126 -7.36 -7.33 25.91
CA LYS A 126 -6.29 -8.25 26.27
C LYS A 126 -6.00 -9.12 25.04
N HIS A 127 -4.74 -9.21 24.65
CA HIS A 127 -4.29 -9.94 23.44
C HIS A 127 -4.64 -9.33 22.07
N MET A 128 -5.24 -8.14 22.02
CA MET A 128 -5.43 -7.46 20.74
C MET A 128 -4.13 -6.82 20.24
N LEU A 129 -3.83 -7.05 18.96
CA LEU A 129 -2.77 -6.36 18.23
C LEU A 129 -3.24 -4.96 17.83
N PRO A 130 -2.32 -3.97 17.76
CA PRO A 130 -2.64 -2.62 17.30
C PRO A 130 -2.97 -2.56 15.80
N MET A 131 -2.48 -3.54 15.03
CA MET A 131 -2.89 -3.79 13.64
C MET A 131 -3.73 -5.07 13.61
N ALA A 132 -4.90 -4.97 13.01
CA ALA A 132 -5.95 -5.94 13.21
C ALA A 132 -5.75 -7.21 12.39
N PHE A 133 -5.27 -8.27 13.04
CA PHE A 133 -5.78 -9.63 12.87
C PHE A 133 -5.18 -10.52 13.95
N GLY A 134 -6.03 -11.23 14.70
CA GLY A 134 -5.59 -12.16 15.73
C GLY A 134 -5.02 -13.43 15.11
N SER A 135 -3.74 -13.41 14.75
CA SER A 135 -2.97 -14.63 14.59
C SER A 135 -2.19 -14.91 15.87
N SER A 136 -2.26 -16.17 16.30
CA SER A 136 -1.44 -16.82 17.33
C SER A 136 -0.05 -16.19 17.46
N GLY A 137 0.33 -15.92 18.70
CA GLY A 137 1.41 -15.01 19.03
C GLY A 137 2.73 -15.28 18.32
N PRO A 138 3.52 -14.22 18.02
CA PRO A 138 4.90 -14.43 17.64
C PRO A 138 5.62 -15.04 18.85
N GLN A 139 6.18 -16.23 18.63
CA GLN A 139 7.22 -16.78 19.48
C GLN A 139 8.24 -15.69 19.78
N CYS A 140 8.70 -15.69 21.02
CA CYS A 140 9.72 -14.78 21.52
C CYS A 140 10.94 -14.83 20.59
N GLN A 141 11.09 -13.86 19.68
CA GLN A 141 12.38 -13.63 19.06
C GLN A 141 13.28 -13.03 20.13
N GLY A 142 14.26 -13.84 20.52
CA GLY A 142 15.38 -13.44 21.35
C GLY A 142 16.15 -12.31 20.68
N ALA A 143 16.83 -11.53 21.52
CA ALA A 143 17.98 -10.76 21.09
C ALA A 143 19.07 -11.71 20.60
#